data_AF-A0A4R9GRM6-F1
#
_entry.id   AF-A0A4R9GRM6-F1
#
_cell.length_a   1.000
_cell.length_b   1.000
_cell.length_c   1.000
_cell.angle_alpha   90.00
_cell.angle_beta   90.00
_cell.angle_gamma   90.00
#
_symmetry.space_group_name_H-M   'P 1'
#
loop_
_entity.id
_entity.type
_entity.pdbx_description
1 polymer ?
#
loop_
_entity_poly.entity_id
_entity_poly.type
_entity_poly.pdbx_seq_one_letter_code
_entity_poly.pdbx_strand_id
1 'polypeptide(L)'
;MIATNSPTDSSTAKQALSRSASVLEQATKALAAKCSSGGKVSVSKMDENQLVQYQIAWLTSEQKIAENFINYAWNESLGTGDLERLMALAFAAETVTHIRSELSARPHEYGISVQDLLSKLFDDSTNQFLQEATAIANYDRIADLIVSLGHFGAYGLSEDHEMFRQTFKQFAEEMVAPKAEHVHRHDDIVPEEIIQGLRDMGCFGLCIPENYGGLQPNDHPDNISMLVVTEELSRGSLGIAGSLITRPEILSKALLKGGTDAQKEKWLPLIAAGEKMGGIMVTEPNYGSDVAGVSVTAKKVDGGWLVNGVKTWCTFAGYANLLLILVRTETDPELKHKGLSILLAEKPSFTGHEFDYKQDGGGRISGKAIGTIGYRGMHSFEVSFEDYFVPEENLIGGDAGRGKGFYFQMEGFAGGRIQTAARANGVMQAALEAGLRYAQERQVFQKPIFNYNLTKYKIARMAMIVQASRQYTNAVAKLLDNHQGQMEATLIKFYASKVAEWVTREAMQIHGGMGYAEEYAVSRYFVDARVFSIFEGAEEVMALRVIAKSLMDQHAS
;
A
#
# COMPACT_ATOMS: atom_id res chain seq x y z
N MET A 1 -22.10 -34.78 8.30
CA MET A 1 -22.05 -34.75 6.83
C MET A 1 -23.07 -33.72 6.36
N ILE A 2 -22.64 -32.48 6.10
CA ILE A 2 -23.45 -31.56 5.30
C ILE A 2 -22.83 -31.63 3.91
N ALA A 3 -23.47 -32.37 3.00
CA ALA A 3 -23.17 -32.26 1.59
C ALA A 3 -23.74 -30.91 1.11
N THR A 4 -23.03 -29.82 1.37
CA THR A 4 -23.32 -28.53 0.74
C THR A 4 -22.65 -28.53 -0.62
N ASN A 5 -23.45 -28.42 -1.68
CA ASN A 5 -22.95 -28.31 -3.05
C ASN A 5 -21.86 -27.24 -3.14
N SER A 6 -20.80 -27.53 -3.90
CA SER A 6 -19.81 -26.55 -4.34
C SER A 6 -20.52 -25.39 -5.03
N PRO A 7 -20.17 -24.11 -4.74
CA PRO A 7 -20.71 -23.00 -5.51
C PRO A 7 -20.26 -23.14 -6.96
N THR A 8 -21.21 -23.29 -7.88
CA THR A 8 -20.92 -23.41 -9.31
C THR A 8 -21.32 -22.17 -10.12
N ASP A 9 -22.22 -21.36 -9.59
CA ASP A 9 -22.74 -20.17 -10.27
C ASP A 9 -22.34 -18.87 -9.55
N SER A 10 -21.97 -17.86 -10.34
CA SER A 10 -21.67 -16.49 -9.89
C SER A 10 -22.63 -15.44 -10.50
N SER A 11 -23.64 -15.87 -11.27
CA SER A 11 -24.53 -14.99 -12.02
C SER A 11 -25.29 -14.01 -11.11
N THR A 12 -25.84 -14.49 -9.99
CA THR A 12 -26.58 -13.68 -9.01
C THR A 12 -25.68 -12.66 -8.32
N ALA A 13 -24.47 -13.05 -7.95
CA ALA A 13 -23.46 -12.14 -7.40
C ALA A 13 -23.08 -11.04 -8.41
N LYS A 14 -22.81 -11.42 -9.67
CA LYS A 14 -22.49 -10.47 -10.75
C LYS A 14 -23.64 -9.51 -11.01
N GLN A 15 -24.88 -10.00 -10.98
CA GLN A 15 -26.07 -9.16 -11.15
C GLN A 15 -26.23 -8.17 -9.99
N ALA A 16 -26.07 -8.61 -8.74
CA ALA A 16 -26.12 -7.75 -7.56
C ALA A 16 -25.03 -6.67 -7.60
N LEU A 17 -23.79 -7.05 -7.94
CA LEU A 17 -22.67 -6.12 -8.11
C LEU A 17 -22.90 -5.14 -9.27
N SER A 18 -23.47 -5.59 -10.39
CA SER A 18 -23.79 -4.69 -11.50
C SER A 18 -24.83 -3.63 -11.11
N ARG A 19 -25.83 -4.01 -10.31
CA ARG A 19 -26.84 -3.08 -9.79
C ARG A 19 -26.23 -2.10 -8.80
N SER A 20 -25.39 -2.55 -7.86
CA SER A 20 -24.68 -1.65 -6.92
C SER A 20 -23.75 -0.68 -7.63
N ALA A 21 -23.01 -1.14 -8.64
CA ALA A 21 -22.17 -0.29 -9.47
C ALA A 21 -22.99 0.82 -10.18
N SER A 22 -24.15 0.48 -10.73
CA SER A 22 -25.04 1.45 -11.38
C SER A 22 -25.54 2.53 -10.41
N VAL A 23 -25.86 2.15 -9.16
CA VAL A 23 -26.29 3.11 -8.14
C VAL A 23 -25.13 3.99 -7.67
N LEU A 24 -23.92 3.44 -7.51
CA LEU A 24 -22.72 4.22 -7.19
C LEU A 24 -22.37 5.22 -8.30
N GLU A 25 -22.51 4.82 -9.57
CA GLU A 25 -22.32 5.72 -10.71
C GLU A 25 -23.35 6.86 -10.70
N GLN A 26 -24.62 6.56 -10.40
CA GLN A 26 -25.67 7.58 -10.25
C GLN A 26 -25.35 8.56 -9.11
N ALA A 27 -24.91 8.06 -7.95
CA ALA A 27 -24.47 8.90 -6.83
C ALA A 27 -23.29 9.79 -7.22
N THR A 28 -22.30 9.23 -7.91
CA THR A 28 -21.11 9.95 -8.35
C THR A 28 -21.47 11.07 -9.34
N LYS A 29 -22.37 10.81 -10.30
CA LYS A 29 -22.87 11.83 -11.24
C LYS A 29 -23.59 12.97 -10.51
N ALA A 30 -24.43 12.65 -9.54
CA ALA A 30 -25.13 13.66 -8.74
C ALA A 30 -24.15 14.52 -7.92
N LEU A 31 -23.15 13.89 -7.30
CA LEU A 31 -22.08 14.62 -6.59
C LEU A 31 -21.24 15.48 -7.53
N ALA A 32 -20.91 14.98 -8.72
CA ALA A 32 -20.19 15.75 -9.73
C ALA A 32 -20.97 17.01 -10.12
N ALA A 33 -22.28 16.89 -10.37
CA ALA A 33 -23.14 18.03 -10.66
C ALA A 33 -23.19 19.03 -9.49
N LYS A 34 -23.32 18.53 -8.25
CA LYS A 34 -23.32 19.36 -7.02
C LYS A 34 -22.00 20.09 -6.80
N CYS A 35 -20.88 19.44 -7.10
CA CYS A 35 -19.54 19.96 -6.86
C CYS A 35 -18.94 20.72 -8.05
N SER A 36 -19.66 20.84 -9.17
CA SER A 36 -19.17 21.53 -10.36
C SER A 36 -19.42 23.05 -10.34
N SER A 37 -18.51 23.81 -10.94
CA SER A 37 -18.63 25.24 -11.19
C SER A 37 -17.98 25.58 -12.53
N GLY A 38 -18.74 26.16 -13.47
CA GLY A 38 -18.23 26.50 -14.80
C GLY A 38 -17.77 25.29 -15.63
N GLY A 39 -18.50 24.17 -15.56
CA GLY A 39 -18.21 22.94 -16.31
C GLY A 39 -17.02 22.13 -15.79
N LYS A 40 -16.50 22.45 -14.60
CA LYS A 40 -15.40 21.71 -13.96
C LYS A 40 -15.71 21.44 -12.50
N VAL A 41 -15.21 20.32 -11.98
CA VAL A 41 -15.28 20.02 -10.55
C VAL A 41 -14.49 21.08 -9.77
N SER A 42 -15.16 21.71 -8.79
CA SER A 42 -14.59 22.75 -7.95
C SER A 42 -14.13 22.18 -6.62
N VAL A 43 -12.84 22.33 -6.31
CA VAL A 43 -12.23 21.89 -5.04
C VAL A 43 -12.94 22.52 -3.82
N SER A 44 -13.31 23.79 -3.89
CA SER A 44 -14.03 24.48 -2.80
C SER A 44 -15.40 23.85 -2.52
N LYS A 45 -16.17 23.52 -3.57
CA LYS A 45 -17.45 22.83 -3.41
C LYS A 45 -17.28 21.38 -2.97
N MET A 46 -16.18 20.74 -3.38
CA MET A 46 -15.85 19.42 -2.88
C MET A 46 -15.64 19.44 -1.36
N ASP A 47 -14.99 20.49 -0.84
CA ASP A 47 -14.71 20.63 0.58
C ASP A 47 -15.97 20.74 1.46
N GLU A 48 -17.08 21.22 0.90
CA GLU A 48 -18.38 21.26 1.57
C GLU A 48 -19.08 19.89 1.62
N ASN A 49 -18.57 18.88 0.91
CA ASN A 49 -19.23 17.59 0.70
C ASN A 49 -18.31 16.38 0.97
N GLN A 50 -17.26 16.58 1.78
CA GLN A 50 -16.21 15.57 1.98
C GLN A 50 -16.73 14.26 2.56
N LEU A 51 -17.72 14.29 3.46
CA LEU A 51 -18.25 13.07 4.10
C LEU A 51 -18.76 12.06 3.05
N VAL A 52 -19.67 12.49 2.18
CA VAL A 52 -20.27 11.62 1.16
C VAL A 52 -19.28 11.24 0.07
N GLN A 53 -18.35 12.13 -0.27
CA GLN A 53 -17.27 11.85 -1.23
C GLN A 53 -16.29 10.80 -0.73
N TYR A 54 -15.90 10.89 0.54
CA TYR A 54 -15.05 9.90 1.19
C TYR A 54 -15.72 8.52 1.17
N GLN A 55 -17.02 8.47 1.47
CA GLN A 55 -17.78 7.21 1.40
C GLN A 55 -17.89 6.67 -0.03
N ILE A 56 -18.10 7.53 -1.04
CA ILE A 56 -18.09 7.08 -2.44
C ILE A 56 -16.73 6.51 -2.85
N ALA A 57 -15.63 7.13 -2.42
CA ALA A 57 -14.30 6.59 -2.65
C ALA A 57 -14.11 5.20 -2.02
N TRP A 58 -14.59 5.02 -0.78
CA TRP A 58 -14.52 3.74 -0.08
C TRP A 58 -15.36 2.66 -0.77
N LEU A 59 -16.64 2.93 -0.99
CA LEU A 59 -17.58 2.00 -1.61
C LEU A 59 -17.17 1.63 -3.04
N THR A 60 -16.63 2.58 -3.81
CA THR A 60 -16.11 2.29 -5.16
C THR A 60 -14.89 1.38 -5.12
N SER A 61 -14.01 1.56 -4.14
CA SER A 61 -12.84 0.68 -3.95
C SER A 61 -13.30 -0.74 -3.63
N GLU A 62 -14.20 -0.90 -2.66
CA GLU A 62 -14.74 -2.20 -2.25
C GLU A 62 -15.51 -2.88 -3.40
N GLN A 63 -16.34 -2.12 -4.14
CA GLN A 63 -17.06 -2.59 -5.33
C GLN A 63 -16.11 -3.16 -6.39
N LYS A 64 -15.03 -2.45 -6.73
CA LYS A 64 -14.07 -2.90 -7.75
C LYS A 64 -13.30 -4.15 -7.33
N ILE A 65 -12.98 -4.24 -6.04
CA ILE A 65 -12.36 -5.43 -5.45
C ILE A 65 -13.32 -6.63 -5.52
N ALA A 66 -14.60 -6.44 -5.19
CA ALA A 66 -15.60 -7.51 -5.25
C ALA A 66 -15.82 -8.02 -6.69
N GLU A 67 -15.92 -7.10 -7.65
CA GLU A 67 -16.01 -7.43 -9.09
C GLU A 67 -14.82 -8.28 -9.54
N ASN A 68 -13.60 -7.89 -9.17
CA ASN A 68 -12.39 -8.64 -9.49
C ASN A 68 -12.35 -10.00 -8.79
N PHE A 69 -12.72 -10.06 -7.51
CA PHE A 69 -12.61 -11.27 -6.71
C PHE A 69 -13.55 -12.37 -7.21
N ILE A 70 -14.77 -12.01 -7.63
CA ILE A 70 -15.71 -12.95 -8.30
C ILE A 70 -15.11 -13.50 -9.60
N ASN A 71 -14.46 -12.67 -10.41
CA ASN A 71 -13.85 -13.12 -11.67
C ASN A 71 -12.65 -14.04 -11.42
N TYR A 72 -11.82 -13.71 -10.42
CA TYR A 72 -10.70 -14.55 -9.99
C TYR A 72 -11.19 -15.93 -9.50
N ALA A 73 -12.21 -15.98 -8.64
CA ALA A 73 -12.65 -17.21 -7.98
C ALA A 73 -13.30 -18.24 -8.92
N TRP A 74 -13.72 -17.82 -10.11
CA TRP A 74 -14.23 -18.70 -11.18
C TRP A 74 -13.20 -18.96 -12.28
N ASN A 75 -11.95 -18.55 -12.11
CA ASN A 75 -10.88 -18.86 -13.03
C ASN A 75 -10.05 -20.03 -12.50
N GLU A 76 -10.41 -21.25 -12.93
CA GLU A 76 -9.75 -22.49 -12.49
C GLU A 76 -8.28 -22.57 -12.90
N SER A 77 -7.87 -21.87 -13.96
CA SER A 77 -6.45 -21.81 -14.37
C SER A 77 -5.53 -21.15 -13.34
N LEU A 78 -6.10 -20.43 -12.37
CA LEU A 78 -5.39 -19.79 -11.26
C LEU A 78 -5.34 -20.67 -10.00
N GLY A 79 -5.73 -21.95 -10.11
CA GLY A 79 -5.75 -22.91 -8.99
C GLY A 79 -6.92 -22.69 -8.03
N THR A 80 -7.98 -22.01 -8.47
CA THR A 80 -9.14 -21.68 -7.62
C THR A 80 -10.12 -22.85 -7.48
N GLY A 81 -10.80 -22.91 -6.34
CA GLY A 81 -11.82 -23.91 -6.04
C GLY A 81 -12.89 -23.38 -5.09
N ASP A 82 -13.45 -24.30 -4.28
CA ASP A 82 -14.58 -23.99 -3.40
C ASP A 82 -14.28 -22.91 -2.37
N LEU A 83 -13.06 -22.89 -1.82
CA LEU A 83 -12.65 -21.92 -0.81
C LEU A 83 -12.72 -20.49 -1.39
N GLU A 84 -12.13 -20.26 -2.56
CA GLU A 84 -12.13 -18.97 -3.25
C GLU A 84 -13.54 -18.53 -3.63
N ARG A 85 -14.37 -19.45 -4.15
CA ARG A 85 -15.75 -19.15 -4.55
C ARG A 85 -16.61 -18.74 -3.35
N LEU A 86 -16.50 -19.44 -2.22
CA LEU A 86 -17.22 -19.08 -1.00
C LEU A 86 -16.79 -17.72 -0.46
N MET A 87 -15.48 -17.46 -0.40
CA MET A 87 -14.95 -16.16 0.03
C MET A 87 -15.42 -15.04 -0.90
N ALA A 88 -15.35 -15.23 -2.21
CA ALA A 88 -15.76 -14.20 -3.17
C ALA A 88 -17.26 -13.88 -3.11
N LEU A 89 -18.12 -14.90 -2.95
CA LEU A 89 -19.56 -14.70 -2.78
C LEU A 89 -19.89 -13.95 -1.48
N ALA A 90 -19.28 -14.35 -0.36
CA ALA A 90 -19.46 -13.68 0.92
C ALA A 90 -18.97 -12.23 0.87
N PHE A 91 -17.81 -11.98 0.24
CA PHE A 91 -17.24 -10.64 0.09
C PHE A 91 -18.15 -9.74 -0.76
N ALA A 92 -18.64 -10.25 -1.89
CA ALA A 92 -19.57 -9.52 -2.75
C ALA A 92 -20.86 -9.17 -2.01
N ALA A 93 -21.38 -10.08 -1.18
CA ALA A 93 -22.57 -9.82 -0.38
C ALA A 93 -22.34 -8.81 0.76
N GLU A 94 -21.20 -8.86 1.46
CA GLU A 94 -20.81 -7.82 2.44
C GLU A 94 -20.69 -6.46 1.74
N THR A 95 -20.05 -6.41 0.56
CA THR A 95 -19.89 -5.19 -0.24
C THR A 95 -21.22 -4.55 -0.61
N VAL A 96 -22.16 -5.33 -1.20
CA VAL A 96 -23.50 -4.83 -1.54
C VAL A 96 -24.27 -4.40 -0.28
N THR A 97 -24.04 -5.08 0.85
CA THR A 97 -24.63 -4.71 2.15
C THR A 97 -24.08 -3.39 2.70
N HIS A 98 -22.80 -3.12 2.54
CA HIS A 98 -22.21 -1.83 2.91
C HIS A 98 -22.74 -0.70 2.02
N ILE A 99 -22.76 -0.92 0.69
CA ILE A 99 -23.29 0.06 -0.28
C ILE A 99 -24.75 0.39 0.03
N ARG A 100 -25.61 -0.61 0.21
CA ARG A 100 -27.03 -0.35 0.54
C ARG A 100 -27.17 0.39 1.86
N SER A 101 -26.37 0.05 2.88
CA SER A 101 -26.47 0.65 4.22
C SER A 101 -26.10 2.12 4.18
N GLU A 102 -24.99 2.45 3.54
CA GLU A 102 -24.49 3.82 3.46
C GLU A 102 -25.42 4.70 2.62
N LEU A 103 -25.81 4.24 1.43
CA LEU A 103 -26.66 5.03 0.53
C LEU A 103 -28.09 5.20 1.06
N SER A 104 -28.65 4.20 1.75
CA SER A 104 -30.00 4.30 2.32
C SER A 104 -30.08 5.15 3.58
N ALA A 105 -28.97 5.37 4.29
CA ALA A 105 -28.93 6.25 5.45
C ALA A 105 -29.17 7.73 5.08
N ARG A 106 -28.76 8.14 3.86
CA ARG A 106 -28.83 9.54 3.39
C ARG A 106 -29.00 9.65 1.86
N PRO A 107 -30.05 9.06 1.27
CA PRO A 107 -30.21 8.97 -0.20
C PRO A 107 -30.21 10.33 -0.90
N HIS A 108 -30.79 11.36 -0.26
CA HIS A 108 -30.85 12.72 -0.80
C HIS A 108 -29.46 13.34 -0.97
N GLU A 109 -28.48 13.04 -0.10
CA GLU A 109 -27.13 13.61 -0.19
C GLU A 109 -26.35 13.04 -1.38
N TYR A 110 -26.74 11.84 -1.82
CA TYR A 110 -26.23 11.19 -3.01
C TYR A 110 -27.07 11.46 -4.28
N GLY A 111 -28.14 12.24 -4.18
CA GLY A 111 -29.05 12.48 -5.32
C GLY A 111 -29.73 11.20 -5.83
N ILE A 112 -29.94 10.21 -4.95
CA ILE A 112 -30.63 8.96 -5.28
C ILE A 112 -32.04 8.99 -4.69
N SER A 113 -33.03 8.50 -5.43
CA SER A 113 -34.39 8.34 -4.90
C SER A 113 -34.52 7.06 -4.05
N VAL A 114 -35.35 7.08 -3.03
CA VAL A 114 -35.63 5.87 -2.22
C VAL A 114 -36.15 4.73 -3.11
N GLN A 115 -36.95 5.05 -4.13
CA GLN A 115 -37.47 4.05 -5.08
C GLN A 115 -36.37 3.39 -5.92
N ASP A 116 -35.35 4.15 -6.34
CA ASP A 116 -34.19 3.59 -7.05
C ASP A 116 -33.41 2.63 -6.16
N LEU A 117 -33.20 2.99 -4.88
CA LEU A 117 -32.55 2.08 -3.92
C LEU A 117 -33.36 0.80 -3.77
N LEU A 118 -34.67 0.91 -3.52
CA LEU A 118 -35.54 -0.24 -3.30
C LEU A 118 -35.57 -1.18 -4.51
N SER A 119 -35.66 -0.63 -5.72
CA SER A 119 -35.75 -1.43 -6.95
C SER A 119 -34.43 -2.04 -7.42
N LYS A 120 -33.28 -1.49 -7.01
CA LYS A 120 -31.95 -1.96 -7.47
C LYS A 120 -31.16 -2.72 -6.40
N LEU A 121 -31.25 -2.32 -5.13
CA LEU A 121 -30.43 -2.88 -4.04
C LEU A 121 -31.23 -3.70 -3.02
N PHE A 122 -32.56 -3.57 -3.01
CA PHE A 122 -33.46 -4.29 -2.10
C PHE A 122 -34.50 -5.13 -2.84
N ASP A 123 -34.30 -5.42 -4.13
CA ASP A 123 -35.16 -6.35 -4.85
C ASP A 123 -34.95 -7.80 -4.38
N ASP A 124 -35.93 -8.66 -4.66
CA ASP A 124 -35.97 -10.03 -4.15
C ASP A 124 -34.73 -10.84 -4.51
N SER A 125 -34.20 -10.71 -5.73
CA SER A 125 -33.03 -11.50 -6.15
C SER A 125 -31.75 -11.03 -5.45
N THR A 126 -31.59 -9.72 -5.25
CA THR A 126 -30.47 -9.18 -4.47
C THR A 126 -30.59 -9.62 -3.01
N ASN A 127 -31.77 -9.50 -2.39
CA ASN A 127 -31.98 -9.91 -1.01
C ASN A 127 -31.72 -11.40 -0.79
N GLN A 128 -32.18 -12.25 -1.71
CA GLN A 128 -31.93 -13.68 -1.67
C GLN A 128 -30.43 -13.98 -1.74
N PHE A 129 -29.71 -13.39 -2.70
CA PHE A 129 -28.26 -13.54 -2.80
C PHE A 129 -27.55 -13.14 -1.50
N LEU A 130 -27.90 -11.98 -0.92
CA LEU A 130 -27.29 -11.51 0.33
C LEU A 130 -27.51 -12.51 1.48
N GLN A 131 -28.74 -13.01 1.63
CA GLN A 131 -29.09 -13.97 2.69
C GLN A 131 -28.35 -15.30 2.51
N GLU A 132 -28.27 -15.81 1.29
CA GLU A 132 -27.62 -17.08 0.97
C GLU A 132 -26.10 -16.98 1.14
N ALA A 133 -25.47 -15.93 0.61
CA ALA A 133 -24.02 -15.76 0.64
C ALA A 133 -23.48 -15.44 2.04
N THR A 134 -24.24 -14.69 2.86
CA THR A 134 -23.86 -14.34 4.24
C THR A 134 -24.38 -15.33 5.28
N ALA A 135 -24.92 -16.47 4.86
CA ALA A 135 -25.35 -17.52 5.79
C ALA A 135 -24.19 -17.96 6.69
N ILE A 136 -24.46 -18.12 7.98
CA ILE A 136 -23.47 -18.52 9.01
C ILE A 136 -22.69 -19.77 8.58
N ALA A 137 -23.38 -20.74 7.95
CA ALA A 137 -22.79 -21.98 7.47
C ALA A 137 -21.68 -21.77 6.42
N ASN A 138 -21.72 -20.69 5.62
CA ASN A 138 -20.67 -20.41 4.65
C ASN A 138 -19.37 -19.96 5.33
N TYR A 139 -19.47 -19.12 6.35
CA TYR A 139 -18.28 -18.71 7.12
C TYR A 139 -17.66 -19.87 7.89
N ASP A 140 -18.49 -20.76 8.46
CA ASP A 140 -18.00 -21.99 9.06
C ASP A 140 -17.28 -22.88 8.03
N ARG A 141 -17.87 -23.05 6.84
CA ARG A 141 -17.27 -23.83 5.75
C ARG A 141 -15.96 -23.22 5.25
N ILE A 142 -15.86 -21.90 5.12
CA ILE A 142 -14.62 -21.21 4.74
C ILE A 142 -13.53 -21.51 5.78
N ALA A 143 -13.82 -21.31 7.07
CA ALA A 143 -12.86 -21.56 8.13
C ALA A 143 -12.41 -23.03 8.18
N ASP A 144 -13.35 -23.98 8.02
CA ASP A 144 -13.04 -25.41 8.03
C ASP A 144 -12.24 -25.82 6.78
N LEU A 145 -12.54 -25.24 5.61
CA LEU A 145 -11.77 -25.47 4.38
C LEU A 145 -10.33 -24.98 4.53
N ILE A 146 -10.10 -23.77 5.08
CA ILE A 146 -8.77 -23.23 5.36
C ILE A 146 -7.94 -24.23 6.18
N VAL A 147 -8.52 -24.76 7.27
CA VAL A 147 -7.84 -25.75 8.11
C VAL A 147 -7.58 -27.06 7.36
N SER A 148 -8.57 -27.55 6.60
CA SER A 148 -8.46 -28.83 5.89
C SER A 148 -7.44 -28.80 4.74
N LEU A 149 -7.34 -27.66 4.06
CA LEU A 149 -6.46 -27.46 2.91
C LEU A 149 -5.06 -27.01 3.35
N GLY A 150 -4.94 -26.38 4.52
CA GLY A 150 -3.67 -25.87 5.03
C GLY A 150 -3.20 -24.57 4.37
N HIS A 151 -4.09 -23.86 3.66
CA HIS A 151 -3.79 -22.57 3.02
C HIS A 151 -5.03 -21.65 3.03
N PHE A 152 -4.83 -20.37 2.69
CA PHE A 152 -5.87 -19.31 2.75
C PHE A 152 -6.45 -18.94 1.37
N GLY A 153 -6.31 -19.85 0.40
CA GLY A 153 -6.64 -19.65 -1.01
C GLY A 153 -5.41 -19.56 -1.93
N ALA A 154 -5.61 -19.78 -3.22
CA ALA A 154 -4.55 -19.80 -4.22
C ALA A 154 -3.98 -18.39 -4.50
N TYR A 155 -2.68 -18.22 -4.71
CA TYR A 155 -2.13 -16.88 -5.00
C TYR A 155 -2.45 -16.39 -6.41
N GLY A 156 -2.81 -17.28 -7.36
CA GLY A 156 -3.12 -16.92 -8.74
C GLY A 156 -1.91 -16.45 -9.55
N LEU A 157 -0.74 -17.02 -9.25
CA LEU A 157 0.55 -16.70 -9.86
C LEU A 157 0.92 -17.72 -10.95
N SER A 158 1.82 -17.33 -11.85
CA SER A 158 2.51 -18.27 -12.74
C SER A 158 3.47 -19.17 -11.94
N GLU A 159 3.96 -20.24 -12.55
CA GLU A 159 4.96 -21.12 -11.92
C GLU A 159 6.26 -20.37 -11.57
N ASP A 160 6.70 -19.45 -12.43
CA ASP A 160 7.91 -18.64 -12.19
C ASP A 160 7.72 -17.69 -11.00
N HIS A 161 6.58 -16.99 -10.95
CA HIS A 161 6.25 -16.08 -9.84
C HIS A 161 6.01 -16.85 -8.54
N GLU A 162 5.48 -18.06 -8.59
CA GLU A 162 5.33 -18.96 -7.45
C GLU A 162 6.69 -19.37 -6.88
N MET A 163 7.63 -19.80 -7.75
CA MET A 163 8.99 -20.15 -7.34
C MET A 163 9.70 -18.95 -6.71
N PHE A 164 9.51 -17.77 -7.28
CA PHE A 164 10.02 -16.52 -6.70
C PHE A 164 9.43 -16.27 -5.31
N ARG A 165 8.11 -16.41 -5.14
CA ARG A 165 7.44 -16.30 -3.83
C ARG A 165 8.05 -17.24 -2.80
N GLN A 166 8.21 -18.52 -3.14
CA GLN A 166 8.69 -19.52 -2.19
C GLN A 166 10.08 -19.19 -1.66
N THR A 167 10.95 -18.67 -2.51
CA THR A 167 12.31 -18.24 -2.13
C THR A 167 12.25 -17.14 -1.07
N PHE A 168 11.40 -16.12 -1.27
CA PHE A 168 11.27 -15.00 -0.33
C PHE A 168 10.47 -15.35 0.92
N LYS A 169 9.50 -16.25 0.80
CA LYS A 169 8.79 -16.82 1.94
C LYS A 169 9.77 -17.51 2.88
N GLN A 170 10.68 -18.33 2.34
CA GLN A 170 11.69 -19.01 3.14
C GLN A 170 12.63 -18.01 3.84
N PHE A 171 13.15 -17.02 3.11
CA PHE A 171 13.98 -15.97 3.71
C PHE A 171 13.23 -15.19 4.82
N ALA A 172 11.96 -14.85 4.58
CA ALA A 172 11.14 -14.17 5.58
C ALA A 172 10.93 -15.02 6.85
N GLU A 173 10.71 -16.32 6.70
CA GLU A 173 10.47 -17.26 7.81
C GLU A 173 11.75 -17.56 8.61
N GLU A 174 12.87 -17.77 7.92
CA GLU A 174 14.12 -18.22 8.55
C GLU A 174 14.99 -17.07 9.04
N MET A 175 15.04 -15.95 8.30
CA MET A 175 15.97 -14.86 8.57
C MET A 175 15.33 -13.63 9.18
N VAL A 176 14.11 -13.27 8.76
CA VAL A 176 13.46 -12.00 9.14
C VAL A 176 12.60 -12.14 10.38
N ALA A 177 11.60 -13.02 10.35
CA ALA A 177 10.61 -13.17 11.41
C ALA A 177 11.22 -13.41 12.81
N PRO A 178 12.28 -14.23 12.97
CA PRO A 178 12.90 -14.47 14.28
C PRO A 178 13.52 -13.22 14.93
N LYS A 179 13.86 -12.18 14.16
CA LYS A 179 14.53 -10.96 14.64
C LYS A 179 13.56 -9.80 14.86
N ALA A 180 12.37 -9.90 14.28
CA ALA A 180 11.42 -8.81 14.25
C ALA A 180 10.88 -8.40 15.63
N GLU A 181 10.79 -9.34 16.60
CA GLU A 181 10.40 -9.00 17.97
C GLU A 181 11.50 -8.18 18.66
N HIS A 182 12.75 -8.68 18.61
CA HIS A 182 13.87 -8.02 19.26
C HIS A 182 14.03 -6.57 18.78
N VAL A 183 14.03 -6.38 17.46
CA VAL A 183 14.16 -5.04 16.86
C VAL A 183 13.01 -4.13 17.29
N HIS A 184 11.78 -4.63 17.32
CA HIS A 184 10.64 -3.83 17.75
C HIS A 184 10.76 -3.38 19.21
N ARG A 185 11.13 -4.30 20.12
CA ARG A 185 11.14 -4.05 21.57
C ARG A 185 12.31 -3.18 22.03
N HIS A 186 13.47 -3.32 21.38
CA HIS A 186 14.67 -2.56 21.73
C HIS A 186 14.85 -1.30 20.89
N ASP A 187 13.96 -1.09 19.91
CA ASP A 187 14.04 0.02 18.94
C ASP A 187 15.36 0.06 18.16
N ASP A 188 15.89 -1.14 17.86
CA ASP A 188 17.13 -1.29 17.11
C ASP A 188 16.95 -0.96 15.62
N ILE A 189 18.08 -0.75 14.95
CA ILE A 189 18.10 -0.69 13.49
C ILE A 189 17.98 -2.11 12.89
N VAL A 190 17.60 -2.20 11.61
CA VAL A 190 17.62 -3.45 10.85
C VAL A 190 19.00 -4.14 10.97
N PRO A 191 19.04 -5.44 11.33
CA PRO A 191 20.28 -6.20 11.36
C PRO A 191 20.99 -6.26 9.99
N GLU A 192 22.31 -6.06 9.98
CA GLU A 192 23.12 -6.08 8.74
C GLU A 192 22.98 -7.39 7.96
N GLU A 193 22.83 -8.52 8.64
CA GLU A 193 22.60 -9.83 8.01
C GLU A 193 21.31 -9.90 7.18
N ILE A 194 20.27 -9.13 7.53
CA ILE A 194 19.06 -9.02 6.70
C ILE A 194 19.35 -8.16 5.49
N ILE A 195 20.02 -7.01 5.67
CA ILE A 195 20.41 -6.15 4.55
C ILE A 195 21.29 -6.94 3.57
N GLN A 196 22.29 -7.65 4.07
CA GLN A 196 23.20 -8.44 3.26
C GLN A 196 22.47 -9.58 2.55
N GLY A 197 21.58 -10.30 3.24
CA GLY A 197 20.75 -11.31 2.58
C GLY A 197 19.90 -10.74 1.44
N LEU A 198 19.31 -9.54 1.63
CA LEU A 198 18.57 -8.86 0.56
C LEU A 198 19.49 -8.38 -0.58
N ARG A 199 20.74 -7.99 -0.30
CA ARG A 199 21.75 -7.69 -1.34
C ARG A 199 22.09 -8.94 -2.15
N ASP A 200 22.40 -10.04 -1.48
CA ASP A 200 22.79 -11.31 -2.12
C ASP A 200 21.68 -11.88 -3.01
N MET A 201 20.42 -11.64 -2.63
CA MET A 201 19.23 -12.01 -3.41
C MET A 201 18.87 -10.99 -4.51
N GLY A 202 19.61 -9.89 -4.66
CA GLY A 202 19.36 -8.86 -5.68
C GLY A 202 18.11 -7.99 -5.44
N CYS A 203 17.59 -7.94 -4.21
CA CYS A 203 16.29 -7.33 -3.90
C CYS A 203 16.23 -5.82 -4.17
N PHE A 204 17.35 -5.12 -3.99
CA PHE A 204 17.42 -3.68 -4.23
C PHE A 204 17.37 -3.32 -5.73
N GLY A 205 17.56 -4.32 -6.61
CA GLY A 205 17.49 -4.20 -8.07
C GLY A 205 16.18 -4.68 -8.70
N LEU A 206 15.15 -5.06 -7.93
CA LEU A 206 13.91 -5.68 -8.45
C LEU A 206 13.17 -4.87 -9.52
N CYS A 207 13.27 -3.55 -9.47
CA CYS A 207 12.61 -2.62 -10.39
C CYS A 207 13.62 -1.87 -11.29
N ILE A 208 14.88 -2.32 -11.27
CA ILE A 208 15.95 -1.75 -12.08
C ILE A 208 16.14 -2.68 -13.28
N PRO A 209 16.19 -2.15 -14.51
CA PRO A 209 16.42 -2.96 -15.70
C PRO A 209 17.74 -3.76 -15.62
N GLU A 210 17.76 -4.97 -16.18
CA GLU A 210 18.93 -5.86 -16.19
C GLU A 210 20.18 -5.20 -16.80
N ASN A 211 20.03 -4.33 -17.81
CA ASN A 211 21.17 -3.62 -18.40
C ASN A 211 21.86 -2.64 -17.42
N TYR A 212 21.23 -2.33 -16.30
CA TYR A 212 21.81 -1.60 -15.17
C TYR A 212 22.10 -2.52 -13.97
N GLY A 213 22.13 -3.83 -14.14
CA GLY A 213 22.44 -4.81 -13.09
C GLY A 213 21.29 -5.13 -12.13
N GLY A 214 20.05 -4.77 -12.49
CA GLY A 214 18.86 -5.17 -11.74
C GLY A 214 18.24 -6.49 -12.22
N LEU A 215 17.03 -6.77 -11.76
CA LEU A 215 16.28 -8.00 -12.07
C LEU A 215 15.05 -7.76 -12.95
N GLN A 216 14.71 -6.50 -13.24
CA GLN A 216 13.57 -6.20 -14.09
C GLN A 216 13.93 -6.45 -15.56
N PRO A 217 13.11 -7.20 -16.33
CA PRO A 217 13.33 -7.35 -17.76
C PRO A 217 13.51 -6.00 -18.48
N ASN A 218 14.41 -5.95 -19.46
CA ASN A 218 14.71 -4.71 -20.19
C ASN A 218 13.56 -4.26 -21.08
N ASP A 219 12.73 -5.18 -21.54
CA ASP A 219 11.69 -4.97 -22.56
C ASP A 219 10.28 -4.81 -21.98
N HIS A 220 10.05 -5.17 -20.72
CA HIS A 220 8.76 -4.98 -20.04
C HIS A 220 8.90 -4.83 -18.51
N PRO A 221 7.97 -4.12 -17.84
CA PRO A 221 7.87 -4.15 -16.38
C PRO A 221 7.39 -5.51 -15.87
N ASP A 222 7.83 -5.89 -14.67
CA ASP A 222 7.33 -7.06 -13.94
C ASP A 222 6.92 -6.64 -12.52
N ASN A 223 5.79 -5.94 -12.41
CA ASN A 223 5.29 -5.51 -11.11
C ASN A 223 4.83 -6.69 -10.24
N ILE A 224 4.45 -7.83 -10.82
CA ILE A 224 4.03 -9.01 -10.04
C ILE A 224 5.19 -9.54 -9.20
N SER A 225 6.38 -9.75 -9.80
CA SER A 225 7.55 -10.20 -9.06
C SER A 225 7.84 -9.28 -7.88
N MET A 226 7.86 -7.97 -8.10
CA MET A 226 8.06 -6.99 -7.03
C MET A 226 7.04 -7.12 -5.90
N LEU A 227 5.74 -7.25 -6.21
CA LEU A 227 4.68 -7.32 -5.20
C LEU A 227 4.76 -8.60 -4.37
N VAL A 228 5.07 -9.71 -5.03
CA VAL A 228 5.24 -11.01 -4.37
C VAL A 228 6.38 -10.96 -3.36
N VAL A 229 7.54 -10.39 -3.74
CA VAL A 229 8.66 -10.20 -2.79
C VAL A 229 8.26 -9.27 -1.64
N THR A 230 7.65 -8.14 -1.98
CA THR A 230 7.23 -7.13 -1.00
C THR A 230 6.28 -7.74 0.03
N GLU A 231 5.33 -8.55 -0.42
CA GLU A 231 4.35 -9.21 0.43
C GLU A 231 5.00 -10.22 1.39
N GLU A 232 5.85 -11.13 0.88
CA GLU A 232 6.50 -12.14 1.72
C GLU A 232 7.49 -11.52 2.72
N LEU A 233 8.27 -10.52 2.29
CA LEU A 233 9.16 -9.81 3.21
C LEU A 233 8.38 -9.06 4.30
N SER A 234 7.24 -8.44 3.95
CA SER A 234 6.35 -7.79 4.92
C SER A 234 5.65 -8.78 5.86
N ARG A 235 5.39 -10.01 5.40
CA ARG A 235 4.88 -11.10 6.24
C ARG A 235 5.90 -11.48 7.31
N GLY A 236 7.19 -11.48 6.99
CA GLY A 236 8.26 -11.60 7.98
C GLY A 236 8.34 -10.39 8.91
N SER A 237 8.53 -9.20 8.34
CA SER A 237 8.43 -7.93 9.05
C SER A 237 8.35 -6.74 8.10
N LEU A 238 7.42 -5.82 8.39
CA LEU A 238 7.27 -4.58 7.65
C LEU A 238 8.52 -3.68 7.72
N GLY A 239 9.07 -3.50 8.93
CA GLY A 239 10.06 -2.48 9.24
C GLY A 239 11.52 -2.88 9.01
N ILE A 240 11.84 -4.17 9.05
CA ILE A 240 13.21 -4.68 8.84
C ILE A 240 13.40 -5.46 7.55
N ALA A 241 12.36 -5.63 6.72
CA ALA A 241 12.47 -6.30 5.43
C ALA A 241 11.56 -5.65 4.37
N GLY A 242 10.24 -5.79 4.49
CA GLY A 242 9.30 -5.45 3.41
C GLY A 242 9.41 -4.02 2.88
N SER A 243 9.66 -3.04 3.76
CA SER A 243 9.79 -1.64 3.34
C SER A 243 11.21 -1.20 2.96
N LEU A 244 12.24 -2.04 3.14
CA LEU A 244 13.61 -1.71 2.70
C LEU A 244 13.69 -1.64 1.16
N ILE A 245 13.00 -2.55 0.48
CA ILE A 245 13.05 -2.68 -0.98
C ILE A 245 12.17 -1.66 -1.72
N THR A 246 11.28 -0.95 -1.03
CA THR A 246 10.49 0.15 -1.61
C THR A 246 11.33 1.43 -1.81
N ARG A 247 12.37 1.63 -0.99
CA ARG A 247 13.23 2.82 -1.07
C ARG A 247 14.00 2.90 -2.40
N PRO A 248 14.77 1.86 -2.81
CA PRO A 248 15.41 1.88 -4.11
C PRO A 248 14.40 1.99 -5.25
N GLU A 249 13.18 1.47 -5.10
CA GLU A 249 12.12 1.58 -6.13
C GLU A 249 11.69 3.01 -6.40
N ILE A 250 11.39 3.78 -5.34
CA ILE A 250 10.99 5.19 -5.50
C ILE A 250 12.14 5.99 -6.15
N LEU A 251 13.38 5.73 -5.73
CA LEU A 251 14.55 6.43 -6.23
C LEU A 251 14.86 6.06 -7.69
N SER A 252 14.86 4.77 -8.02
CA SER A 252 15.16 4.27 -9.36
C SER A 252 14.10 4.71 -10.37
N LYS A 253 12.81 4.70 -10.03
CA LYS A 253 11.74 5.18 -10.91
C LYS A 253 11.88 6.67 -11.23
N ALA A 254 12.24 7.51 -10.25
CA ALA A 254 12.52 8.92 -10.48
C ALA A 254 13.73 9.12 -11.42
N LEU A 255 14.81 8.35 -11.23
CA LEU A 255 16.00 8.35 -12.08
C LEU A 255 15.73 7.85 -13.50
N LEU A 256 14.99 6.75 -13.67
CA LEU A 256 14.62 6.22 -14.97
C LEU A 256 13.78 7.22 -15.76
N LYS A 257 12.88 7.93 -15.08
CA LYS A 257 11.99 8.94 -15.68
C LYS A 257 12.70 10.23 -16.06
N GLY A 258 13.53 10.76 -15.15
CA GLY A 258 14.05 12.12 -15.26
C GLY A 258 15.57 12.23 -15.43
N GLY A 259 16.32 11.16 -15.16
CA GLY A 259 17.78 11.17 -15.18
C GLY A 259 18.36 11.23 -16.59
N THR A 260 19.55 11.83 -16.70
CA THR A 260 20.38 11.72 -17.89
C THR A 260 20.96 10.31 -18.02
N ASP A 261 21.45 9.92 -19.20
CA ASP A 261 22.03 8.59 -19.39
C ASP A 261 23.26 8.38 -18.48
N ALA A 262 24.11 9.41 -18.35
CA ALA A 262 25.25 9.39 -17.42
C ALA A 262 24.81 9.20 -15.94
N GLN A 263 23.67 9.78 -15.55
CA GLN A 263 23.12 9.58 -14.20
C GLN A 263 22.60 8.15 -14.02
N LYS A 264 21.92 7.60 -15.02
CA LYS A 264 21.40 6.22 -14.98
C LYS A 264 22.54 5.20 -14.91
N GLU A 265 23.54 5.34 -15.77
CA GLU A 265 24.75 4.51 -15.80
C GLU A 265 25.54 4.58 -14.49
N LYS A 266 25.61 5.76 -13.85
CA LYS A 266 26.28 5.92 -12.56
C LYS A 266 25.50 5.30 -11.41
N TRP A 267 24.22 5.62 -11.27
CA TRP A 267 23.48 5.39 -10.02
C TRP A 267 22.73 4.07 -9.99
N LEU A 268 22.09 3.65 -11.09
CA LEU A 268 21.23 2.46 -11.08
C LEU A 268 21.99 1.18 -10.71
N PRO A 269 23.21 0.91 -11.22
CA PRO A 269 23.97 -0.28 -10.82
C PRO A 269 24.33 -0.29 -9.32
N LEU A 270 24.70 0.88 -8.77
CA LEU A 270 25.06 0.99 -7.36
C LEU A 270 23.85 0.80 -6.44
N ILE A 271 22.67 1.23 -6.87
CA ILE A 271 21.42 1.02 -6.15
C ILE A 271 21.01 -0.45 -6.24
N ALA A 272 21.08 -1.06 -7.43
CA ALA A 272 20.73 -2.46 -7.64
C ALA A 272 21.58 -3.41 -6.78
N ALA A 273 22.88 -3.13 -6.68
CA ALA A 273 23.81 -3.87 -5.83
C ALA A 273 23.62 -3.61 -4.31
N GLY A 274 22.82 -2.61 -3.93
CA GLY A 274 22.67 -2.20 -2.53
C GLY A 274 23.93 -1.55 -1.94
N GLU A 275 24.86 -1.06 -2.77
CA GLU A 275 26.00 -0.24 -2.36
C GLU A 275 25.53 1.18 -2.00
N LYS A 276 24.58 1.71 -2.78
CA LYS A 276 23.90 2.97 -2.50
C LYS A 276 22.50 2.73 -1.95
N MET A 277 22.40 2.88 -0.63
CA MET A 277 21.15 2.71 0.12
C MET A 277 20.36 4.02 0.12
N GLY A 278 19.15 3.97 -0.42
CA GLY A 278 18.32 5.14 -0.69
C GLY A 278 17.54 5.65 0.54
N GLY A 279 17.57 6.96 0.75
CA GLY A 279 16.65 7.69 1.65
C GLY A 279 15.80 8.68 0.86
N ILE A 280 14.49 8.76 1.14
CA ILE A 280 13.55 9.62 0.39
C ILE A 280 13.15 10.82 1.25
N MET A 281 13.53 12.03 0.81
CA MET A 281 13.42 13.28 1.56
C MET A 281 12.44 14.24 0.86
N VAL A 282 11.13 14.02 1.08
CA VAL A 282 10.06 14.81 0.48
C VAL A 282 9.38 15.69 1.52
N THR A 283 8.84 15.05 2.55
CA THR A 283 8.01 15.67 3.59
C THR A 283 8.79 16.67 4.44
N GLU A 284 8.10 17.74 4.82
CA GLU A 284 8.59 18.81 5.70
C GLU A 284 7.62 18.98 6.87
N PRO A 285 8.03 19.62 7.98
CA PRO A 285 7.18 19.81 9.16
C PRO A 285 5.80 20.39 8.85
N ASN A 286 5.70 21.29 7.87
CA ASN A 286 4.46 21.94 7.46
C ASN A 286 3.88 21.41 6.14
N TYR A 287 4.58 20.50 5.45
CA TYR A 287 4.19 20.01 4.11
C TYR A 287 4.33 18.49 4.01
N GLY A 288 3.21 17.79 4.22
CA GLY A 288 3.07 16.35 3.97
C GLY A 288 2.14 16.08 2.79
N SER A 289 0.83 16.27 3.00
CA SER A 289 -0.19 16.09 1.96
C SER A 289 -0.10 17.10 0.83
N ASP A 290 0.33 18.34 1.11
CA ASP A 290 0.54 19.39 0.12
C ASP A 290 2.01 19.44 -0.33
N VAL A 291 2.45 18.38 -1.02
CA VAL A 291 3.84 18.24 -1.51
C VAL A 291 4.25 19.38 -2.45
N ALA A 292 3.30 20.00 -3.16
CA ALA A 292 3.60 21.13 -4.03
C ALA A 292 4.08 22.38 -3.25
N GLY A 293 3.72 22.47 -1.97
CA GLY A 293 4.05 23.56 -1.05
C GLY A 293 5.44 23.48 -0.41
N VAL A 294 6.19 22.40 -0.60
CA VAL A 294 7.52 22.20 0.03
C VAL A 294 8.44 23.44 -0.13
N SER A 295 9.19 23.71 0.92
CA SER A 295 9.88 24.98 1.20
C SER A 295 11.40 24.84 1.37
N VAL A 296 11.93 23.65 1.64
CA VAL A 296 13.38 23.38 1.65
C VAL A 296 13.98 23.83 0.33
N THR A 297 14.99 24.70 0.42
CA THR A 297 15.56 25.38 -0.74
C THR A 297 16.84 24.72 -1.20
N ALA A 298 17.14 24.85 -2.49
CA ALA A 298 18.47 24.60 -3.03
C ALA A 298 18.92 25.83 -3.81
N LYS A 299 19.90 26.56 -3.27
CA LYS A 299 20.46 27.76 -3.90
C LYS A 299 21.59 27.37 -4.85
N LYS A 300 21.52 27.84 -6.10
CA LYS A 300 22.57 27.66 -7.09
C LYS A 300 23.87 28.33 -6.64
N VAL A 301 24.99 27.60 -6.71
CA VAL A 301 26.35 28.09 -6.47
C VAL A 301 27.29 27.55 -7.56
N ASP A 302 28.55 27.98 -7.53
CA ASP A 302 29.57 27.43 -8.44
C ASP A 302 29.72 25.92 -8.20
N GLY A 303 29.69 25.13 -9.27
CA GLY A 303 29.79 23.68 -9.24
C GLY A 303 28.60 22.91 -8.64
N GLY A 304 27.53 23.57 -8.16
CA GLY A 304 26.43 22.83 -7.54
C GLY A 304 25.34 23.66 -6.88
N TRP A 305 24.85 23.15 -5.74
CA TRP A 305 23.69 23.63 -5.01
C TRP A 305 23.93 23.58 -3.50
N LEU A 306 23.47 24.59 -2.76
CA LEU A 306 23.44 24.58 -1.29
C LEU A 306 22.01 24.34 -0.81
N VAL A 307 21.78 23.22 -0.14
CA VAL A 307 20.48 22.83 0.40
C VAL A 307 20.31 23.36 1.81
N ASN A 308 19.17 23.99 2.08
CA ASN A 308 18.85 24.57 3.38
C ASN A 308 17.40 24.30 3.79
N GLY A 309 17.23 23.84 5.03
CA GLY A 309 15.93 23.63 5.66
C GLY A 309 15.80 22.27 6.33
N VAL A 310 14.58 21.93 6.74
CA VAL A 310 14.29 20.72 7.52
C VAL A 310 13.31 19.81 6.77
N LYS A 311 13.69 18.55 6.60
CA LYS A 311 12.82 17.45 6.18
C LYS A 311 12.41 16.62 7.40
N THR A 312 11.28 15.96 7.34
CA THR A 312 10.77 15.12 8.43
C THR A 312 10.12 13.85 7.90
N TRP A 313 9.86 12.88 8.78
CA TRP A 313 9.40 11.53 8.41
C TRP A 313 10.29 10.84 7.37
N CYS A 314 11.59 11.12 7.45
CA CYS A 314 12.59 10.64 6.51
C CYS A 314 13.02 9.22 6.87
N THR A 315 12.24 8.23 6.45
CA THR A 315 12.52 6.82 6.76
C THR A 315 13.90 6.40 6.24
N PHE A 316 14.66 5.68 7.07
CA PHE A 316 15.97 5.13 6.75
C PHE A 316 17.08 6.17 6.53
N ALA A 317 16.84 7.45 6.87
CA ALA A 317 17.82 8.52 6.65
C ALA A 317 19.16 8.30 7.37
N GLY A 318 19.16 7.66 8.54
CA GLY A 318 20.39 7.34 9.28
C GLY A 318 21.33 6.47 8.45
N TYR A 319 20.86 5.30 8.01
CA TYR A 319 21.66 4.31 7.30
C TYR A 319 21.86 4.63 5.81
N ALA A 320 20.90 5.31 5.18
CA ALA A 320 20.98 5.69 3.76
C ALA A 320 22.23 6.53 3.47
N ASN A 321 22.94 6.22 2.38
CA ASN A 321 24.12 6.95 1.93
C ASN A 321 23.89 7.68 0.59
N LEU A 322 22.69 7.55 0.02
CA LEU A 322 22.20 8.31 -1.12
C LEU A 322 20.79 8.83 -0.82
N LEU A 323 20.64 10.15 -0.75
CA LEU A 323 19.39 10.81 -0.41
C LEU A 323 18.78 11.41 -1.68
N LEU A 324 17.54 11.03 -1.99
CA LEU A 324 16.71 11.75 -2.95
C LEU A 324 16.03 12.89 -2.22
N ILE A 325 16.32 14.13 -2.59
CA ILE A 325 15.78 15.33 -1.92
C ILE A 325 14.93 16.14 -2.90
N LEU A 326 13.64 16.26 -2.60
CA LEU A 326 12.76 17.19 -3.31
C LEU A 326 12.91 18.59 -2.69
N VAL A 327 13.40 19.52 -3.50
CA VAL A 327 13.77 20.88 -3.06
C VAL A 327 13.19 21.93 -3.99
N ARG A 328 13.04 23.15 -3.48
CA ARG A 328 12.69 24.33 -4.26
C ARG A 328 13.95 24.98 -4.82
N THR A 329 14.10 24.96 -6.13
CA THR A 329 15.21 25.63 -6.86
C THR A 329 14.81 26.97 -7.47
N GLU A 330 13.50 27.25 -7.55
CA GLU A 330 12.97 28.52 -8.04
C GLU A 330 12.43 29.36 -6.90
N THR A 331 12.75 30.66 -6.91
CA THR A 331 12.32 31.61 -5.89
C THR A 331 10.92 32.18 -6.14
N ASP A 332 10.37 32.02 -7.35
CA ASP A 332 9.02 32.47 -7.67
C ASP A 332 7.96 31.56 -7.03
N PRO A 333 7.17 32.06 -6.05
CA PRO A 333 6.15 31.27 -5.40
C PRO A 333 5.01 30.85 -6.34
N GLU A 334 4.76 31.59 -7.43
CA GLU A 334 3.68 31.30 -8.38
C GLU A 334 3.93 30.01 -9.19
N LEU A 335 5.18 29.55 -9.26
CA LEU A 335 5.53 28.30 -9.93
C LEU A 335 5.01 27.06 -9.19
N LYS A 336 4.68 27.17 -7.89
CA LYS A 336 4.16 26.05 -7.08
C LYS A 336 5.01 24.78 -7.25
N HIS A 337 4.41 23.71 -7.78
CA HIS A 337 5.07 22.43 -8.05
C HIS A 337 6.10 22.48 -9.18
N LYS A 338 6.00 23.46 -10.09
CA LYS A 338 6.99 23.71 -11.16
C LYS A 338 8.26 24.40 -10.64
N GLY A 339 8.26 24.83 -9.39
CA GLY A 339 9.45 25.37 -8.72
C GLY A 339 10.34 24.31 -8.08
N LEU A 340 9.96 23.04 -8.20
CA LEU A 340 10.57 21.92 -7.47
C LEU A 340 11.49 21.10 -8.36
N SER A 341 12.62 20.68 -7.80
CA SER A 341 13.64 19.84 -8.44
C SER A 341 14.05 18.71 -7.51
N ILE A 342 14.67 17.66 -8.06
CA ILE A 342 15.22 16.56 -7.26
C ILE A 342 16.75 16.60 -7.32
N LEU A 343 17.37 16.57 -6.14
CA LEU A 343 18.81 16.42 -5.96
C LEU A 343 19.14 15.04 -5.38
N LEU A 344 20.26 14.46 -5.81
CA LEU A 344 20.85 13.27 -5.20
C LEU A 344 22.03 13.67 -4.29
N ALA A 345 21.85 13.55 -2.99
CA ALA A 345 22.85 13.95 -2.01
C ALA A 345 23.48 12.72 -1.35
N GLU A 346 24.81 12.59 -1.42
CA GLU A 346 25.52 11.52 -0.72
C GLU A 346 25.86 11.92 0.71
N LYS A 347 25.93 10.95 1.62
CA LYS A 347 26.45 11.12 2.98
C LYS A 347 26.99 9.80 3.55
N PRO A 348 27.77 9.80 4.64
CA PRO A 348 28.09 8.58 5.37
C PRO A 348 26.85 7.90 5.97
N SER A 349 26.93 6.58 6.15
CA SER A 349 25.90 5.79 6.83
C SER A 349 26.09 5.83 8.35
N PHE A 350 24.98 5.90 9.08
CA PHE A 350 24.94 5.89 10.54
C PHE A 350 23.89 4.88 11.03
N THR A 351 24.19 4.15 12.10
CA THR A 351 23.31 3.12 12.67
C THR A 351 22.55 3.59 13.91
N GLY A 352 22.91 4.74 14.47
CA GLY A 352 22.27 5.30 15.66
C GLY A 352 21.02 6.12 15.35
N HIS A 353 20.28 6.47 16.41
CA HIS A 353 19.11 7.34 16.35
C HIS A 353 19.43 8.81 16.06
N GLU A 354 20.70 9.21 16.11
CA GLU A 354 21.14 10.55 15.78
C GLU A 354 22.38 10.49 14.89
N PHE A 355 22.49 11.44 13.98
CA PHE A 355 23.72 11.63 13.19
C PHE A 355 23.99 13.12 12.98
N ASP A 356 25.27 13.44 12.82
CA ASP A 356 25.75 14.79 12.53
C ASP A 356 26.99 14.67 11.63
N TYR A 357 26.90 15.21 10.42
CA TYR A 357 27.95 15.14 9.42
C TYR A 357 28.21 16.53 8.84
N LYS A 358 29.48 16.93 8.87
CA LYS A 358 29.97 18.15 8.24
C LYS A 358 30.85 17.78 7.04
N GLN A 359 30.53 18.31 5.88
CA GLN A 359 31.35 18.19 4.67
C GLN A 359 32.62 19.02 4.82
N ASP A 360 33.71 18.60 4.17
CA ASP A 360 34.98 19.35 4.16
C ASP A 360 34.81 20.81 3.71
N GLY A 361 33.86 21.05 2.80
CA GLY A 361 33.49 22.38 2.29
C GLY A 361 32.64 23.26 3.23
N GLY A 362 32.31 22.78 4.44
CA GLY A 362 31.65 23.56 5.49
C GLY A 362 30.16 23.30 5.71
N GLY A 363 29.45 22.76 4.71
CA GLY A 363 28.03 22.38 4.82
C GLY A 363 27.79 21.24 5.81
N ARG A 364 26.59 21.15 6.38
CA ARG A 364 26.25 20.20 7.43
C ARG A 364 24.87 19.57 7.21
N ILE A 365 24.78 18.29 7.56
CA ILE A 365 23.53 17.56 7.67
C ILE A 365 23.47 16.88 9.05
N SER A 366 22.34 17.03 9.73
CA SER A 366 22.10 16.35 10.99
C SER A 366 20.72 15.71 10.97
N GLY A 367 20.53 14.65 11.74
CA GLY A 367 19.23 14.01 11.84
C GLY A 367 18.99 13.35 13.17
N LYS A 368 17.72 13.30 13.57
CA LYS A 368 17.24 12.68 14.81
C LYS A 368 16.02 11.81 14.52
N ALA A 369 16.08 10.56 14.95
CA ALA A 369 14.99 9.61 14.82
C ALA A 369 13.78 10.07 15.65
N ILE A 370 12.60 9.90 15.06
CA ILE A 370 11.31 10.17 15.63
C ILE A 370 10.81 8.85 16.22
N GLY A 371 10.54 8.82 17.52
CA GLY A 371 10.00 7.64 18.19
C GLY A 371 8.60 7.29 17.67
N THR A 372 8.40 6.06 17.21
CA THR A 372 7.13 5.57 16.64
C THR A 372 6.57 4.40 17.45
N ILE A 373 5.24 4.23 17.40
CA ILE A 373 4.53 3.13 18.07
C ILE A 373 4.77 1.77 17.38
N GLY A 374 5.09 1.79 16.09
CA GLY A 374 5.38 0.64 15.24
C GLY A 374 6.29 1.07 14.09
N TYR A 375 6.46 0.23 13.08
CA TYR A 375 7.32 0.53 11.92
C TYR A 375 8.77 0.87 12.33
N ARG A 376 9.34 0.04 13.23
CA ARG A 376 10.71 0.16 13.75
C ARG A 376 11.69 -0.68 12.93
N GLY A 377 12.98 -0.34 12.99
CA GLY A 377 14.04 -1.01 12.24
C GLY A 377 14.74 -0.10 11.23
N MET A 378 14.00 0.66 10.42
CA MET A 378 14.63 1.70 9.58
C MET A 378 14.71 3.07 10.27
N HIS A 379 13.81 3.28 11.24
CA HIS A 379 13.48 4.56 11.87
C HIS A 379 13.08 5.65 10.86
N SER A 380 12.38 6.67 11.33
CA SER A 380 12.09 7.87 10.53
C SER A 380 12.70 9.07 11.20
N PHE A 381 13.37 9.93 10.42
CA PHE A 381 14.16 11.03 10.97
C PHE A 381 13.54 12.39 10.66
N GLU A 382 13.73 13.34 11.57
CA GLU A 382 13.86 14.74 11.19
C GLU A 382 15.30 14.97 10.72
N VAL A 383 15.48 15.64 9.58
CA VAL A 383 16.78 15.85 8.94
C VAL A 383 16.92 17.33 8.60
N SER A 384 17.95 17.98 9.16
CA SER A 384 18.26 19.38 8.95
C SER A 384 19.47 19.53 8.03
N PHE A 385 19.36 20.41 7.04
CA PHE A 385 20.41 20.77 6.10
C PHE A 385 20.82 22.23 6.34
N GLU A 386 22.11 22.47 6.56
CA GLU A 386 22.71 23.79 6.75
C GLU A 386 23.81 23.97 5.68
N ASP A 387 23.50 24.75 4.64
CA ASP A 387 24.36 24.94 3.48
C ASP A 387 24.96 23.63 2.93
N TYR A 388 24.16 22.56 2.89
CA TYR A 388 24.63 21.25 2.46
C TYR A 388 24.89 21.24 0.96
N PHE A 389 26.14 21.02 0.56
CA PHE A 389 26.55 21.09 -0.84
C PHE A 389 26.17 19.81 -1.59
N VAL A 390 25.52 19.97 -2.74
CA VAL A 390 25.22 18.91 -3.70
C VAL A 390 25.78 19.30 -5.08
N PRO A 391 26.61 18.45 -5.71
CA PRO A 391 27.17 18.75 -7.04
C PRO A 391 26.12 18.98 -8.13
N GLU A 392 26.48 19.77 -9.14
CA GLU A 392 25.67 20.08 -10.32
C GLU A 392 25.12 18.81 -10.99
N GLU A 393 25.99 17.82 -11.20
CA GLU A 393 25.67 16.57 -11.90
C GLU A 393 24.67 15.68 -11.14
N ASN A 394 24.36 16.01 -9.89
CA ASN A 394 23.41 15.29 -9.06
C ASN A 394 21.99 15.91 -9.08
N LEU A 395 21.76 16.99 -9.83
CA LEU A 395 20.42 17.43 -10.20
C LEU A 395 19.84 16.48 -11.23
N ILE A 396 18.79 15.72 -10.89
CA ILE A 396 18.20 14.74 -11.81
C ILE A 396 17.75 15.45 -13.10
N GLY A 397 18.29 15.00 -14.24
CA GLY A 397 18.03 15.58 -15.56
C GLY A 397 18.83 16.84 -15.89
N GLY A 398 19.74 17.26 -15.01
CA GLY A 398 20.53 18.50 -15.15
C GLY A 398 19.62 19.73 -15.26
N ASP A 399 20.09 20.74 -16.00
CA ASP A 399 19.31 21.96 -16.26
C ASP A 399 17.93 21.67 -16.88
N ALA A 400 17.84 20.64 -17.73
CA ALA A 400 16.57 20.24 -18.36
C ALA A 400 15.59 19.59 -17.36
N GLY A 401 16.08 19.10 -16.21
CA GLY A 401 15.28 18.54 -15.12
C GLY A 401 14.88 19.56 -14.04
N ARG A 402 15.48 20.75 -14.06
CA ARG A 402 15.14 21.84 -13.14
C ARG A 402 13.66 22.23 -13.25
N GLY A 403 12.96 22.30 -12.11
CA GLY A 403 11.52 22.58 -12.05
C GLY A 403 10.61 21.40 -12.42
N LYS A 404 11.17 20.22 -12.72
CA LYS A 404 10.41 18.99 -13.06
C LYS A 404 10.39 17.97 -11.93
N GLY A 405 11.00 18.27 -10.78
CA GLY A 405 11.16 17.34 -9.66
C GLY A 405 9.84 16.80 -9.12
N PHE A 406 8.77 17.60 -9.10
CA PHE A 406 7.45 17.13 -8.69
C PHE A 406 6.95 15.98 -9.58
N TYR A 407 7.11 16.10 -10.91
CA TYR A 407 6.65 15.08 -11.86
C TYR A 407 7.47 13.79 -11.75
N PHE A 408 8.78 13.90 -11.57
CA PHE A 408 9.64 12.74 -11.34
C PHE A 408 9.29 12.03 -10.02
N GLN A 409 8.99 12.80 -8.96
CA GLN A 409 8.57 12.25 -7.68
C GLN A 409 7.21 11.54 -7.75
N MET A 410 6.25 12.07 -8.52
CA MET A 410 4.95 11.43 -8.70
C MET A 410 5.06 10.06 -9.40
N GLU A 411 6.01 9.88 -10.31
CA GLU A 411 6.28 8.58 -10.93
C GLU A 411 6.71 7.55 -9.87
N GLY A 412 7.61 7.92 -8.96
CA GLY A 412 8.01 7.05 -7.84
C GLY A 412 6.85 6.73 -6.89
N PHE A 413 5.97 7.69 -6.61
CA PHE A 413 4.81 7.48 -5.73
C PHE A 413 3.74 6.57 -6.33
N ALA A 414 3.58 6.55 -7.66
CA ALA A 414 2.67 5.63 -8.33
C ALA A 414 3.04 4.16 -8.04
N GLY A 415 4.34 3.82 -8.13
CA GLY A 415 4.86 2.50 -7.73
C GLY A 415 4.70 2.21 -6.23
N GLY A 416 5.02 3.20 -5.39
CA GLY A 416 4.89 3.08 -3.93
C GLY A 416 3.46 2.74 -3.47
N ARG A 417 2.42 3.23 -4.15
CA ARG A 417 1.02 2.93 -3.81
C ARG A 417 0.70 1.44 -3.91
N ILE A 418 1.03 0.79 -5.03
CA ILE A 418 0.75 -0.64 -5.18
C ILE A 418 1.66 -1.48 -4.27
N GLN A 419 2.92 -1.08 -4.07
CA GLN A 419 3.78 -1.68 -3.05
C GLN A 419 3.22 -1.54 -1.63
N THR A 420 2.54 -0.44 -1.31
CA THR A 420 1.87 -0.29 0.00
C THR A 420 0.77 -1.34 0.17
N ALA A 421 -0.01 -1.60 -0.88
CA ALA A 421 -1.02 -2.66 -0.83
C ALA A 421 -0.39 -4.04 -0.60
N ALA A 422 0.72 -4.36 -1.28
CA ALA A 422 1.45 -5.61 -1.04
C ALA A 422 2.01 -5.70 0.39
N ARG A 423 2.60 -4.62 0.92
CA ARG A 423 3.07 -4.58 2.32
C ARG A 423 1.92 -4.82 3.31
N ALA A 424 0.76 -4.20 3.06
CA ALA A 424 -0.44 -4.42 3.85
C ALA A 424 -0.92 -5.88 3.76
N ASN A 425 -0.95 -6.47 2.58
CA ASN A 425 -1.31 -7.89 2.39
C ASN A 425 -0.37 -8.81 3.19
N GLY A 426 0.93 -8.55 3.20
CA GLY A 426 1.92 -9.33 3.94
C GLY A 426 1.70 -9.28 5.46
N VAL A 427 1.50 -8.07 6.00
CA VAL A 427 1.19 -7.88 7.42
C VAL A 427 -0.14 -8.53 7.81
N MET A 428 -1.18 -8.38 6.97
CA MET A 428 -2.47 -9.02 7.18
C MET A 428 -2.37 -10.55 7.15
N GLN A 429 -1.58 -11.10 6.22
CA GLN A 429 -1.35 -12.54 6.09
C GLN A 429 -0.64 -13.09 7.36
N ALA A 430 0.39 -12.40 7.85
CA ALA A 430 1.08 -12.77 9.07
C ALA A 430 0.15 -12.76 10.30
N ALA A 431 -0.71 -11.74 10.41
CA ALA A 431 -1.68 -11.63 11.48
C ALA A 431 -2.77 -12.72 11.40
N LEU A 432 -3.27 -13.04 10.21
CA LEU A 432 -4.21 -14.13 9.97
C LEU A 432 -3.64 -15.48 10.37
N GLU A 433 -2.40 -15.77 9.98
CA GLU A 433 -1.71 -17.01 10.34
C GLU A 433 -1.50 -17.15 11.84
N ALA A 434 -1.03 -16.08 12.50
CA ALA A 434 -0.88 -16.06 13.95
C ALA A 434 -2.23 -16.26 14.66
N GLY A 435 -3.28 -15.57 14.18
CA GLY A 435 -4.64 -15.69 14.69
C GLY A 435 -5.19 -17.10 14.56
N LEU A 436 -5.06 -17.74 13.39
CA LEU A 436 -5.52 -19.10 13.16
C LEU A 436 -4.78 -20.11 14.05
N ARG A 437 -3.45 -20.03 14.10
CA ARG A 437 -2.61 -20.92 14.91
C ARG A 437 -3.01 -20.86 16.38
N TYR A 438 -3.08 -19.66 16.95
CA TYR A 438 -3.51 -19.48 18.33
C TYR A 438 -4.95 -19.96 18.53
N ALA A 439 -5.82 -19.80 17.53
CA ALA A 439 -7.19 -20.26 17.64
C ALA A 439 -7.33 -21.79 17.72
N GLN A 440 -6.46 -22.52 17.02
CA GLN A 440 -6.45 -23.99 17.05
C GLN A 440 -5.82 -24.54 18.33
N GLU A 441 -4.83 -23.84 18.90
CA GLU A 441 -4.08 -24.28 20.09
C GLU A 441 -4.78 -23.89 21.40
N ARG A 442 -5.30 -22.67 21.49
CA ARG A 442 -5.85 -22.12 22.74
C ARG A 442 -7.18 -22.76 23.07
N GLN A 443 -7.28 -23.37 24.25
CA GLN A 443 -8.52 -23.95 24.76
C GLN A 443 -9.19 -23.06 25.81
N VAL A 444 -10.51 -22.89 25.68
CA VAL A 444 -11.39 -22.31 26.70
C VAL A 444 -12.69 -23.09 26.72
N PHE A 445 -13.31 -23.21 27.89
CA PHE A 445 -14.51 -24.05 28.11
C PHE A 445 -14.39 -25.43 27.42
N GLN A 446 -13.24 -26.08 27.60
CA GLN A 446 -12.93 -27.46 27.18
C GLN A 446 -12.82 -27.72 25.65
N LYS A 447 -12.71 -26.68 24.82
CA LYS A 447 -12.42 -26.86 23.39
C LYS A 447 -11.54 -25.74 22.83
N PRO A 448 -10.81 -25.98 21.72
CA PRO A 448 -10.12 -24.92 20.98
C PRO A 448 -11.03 -23.73 20.69
N ILE A 449 -10.50 -22.51 20.78
CA ILE A 449 -11.28 -21.30 20.49
C ILE A 449 -11.73 -21.24 19.02
N PHE A 450 -11.02 -21.94 18.12
CA PHE A 450 -11.43 -22.15 16.73
C PHE A 450 -12.81 -22.82 16.61
N ASN A 451 -13.21 -23.66 17.58
CA ASN A 451 -14.49 -24.38 17.54
C ASN A 451 -15.69 -23.55 18.02
N TYR A 452 -15.53 -22.24 18.19
CA TYR A 452 -16.64 -21.30 18.40
C TYR A 452 -16.92 -20.54 17.10
N ASN A 453 -18.20 -20.48 16.74
CA ASN A 453 -18.65 -19.92 15.46
C ASN A 453 -18.17 -18.46 15.24
N LEU A 454 -18.15 -17.62 16.28
CA LEU A 454 -17.64 -16.25 16.15
C LEU A 454 -16.13 -16.21 15.79
N THR A 455 -15.32 -17.13 16.32
CA THR A 455 -13.91 -17.24 15.95
C THR A 455 -13.77 -17.71 14.50
N LYS A 456 -14.56 -18.70 14.08
CA LYS A 456 -14.60 -19.13 12.66
C LYS A 456 -14.97 -17.99 11.73
N TYR A 457 -16.00 -17.22 12.07
CA TYR A 457 -16.39 -16.03 11.33
C TYR A 457 -15.25 -15.02 11.21
N LYS A 458 -14.54 -14.73 12.30
CA LYS A 458 -13.37 -13.82 12.27
C LYS A 458 -12.28 -14.33 11.34
N ILE A 459 -11.87 -15.60 11.45
CA ILE A 459 -10.86 -16.20 10.58
C ILE A 459 -11.31 -16.18 9.11
N ALA A 460 -12.55 -16.60 8.83
CA ALA A 460 -13.11 -16.61 7.48
C ALA A 460 -13.13 -15.21 6.86
N ARG A 461 -13.59 -14.21 7.62
CA ARG A 461 -13.66 -12.83 7.14
C ARG A 461 -12.28 -12.20 6.96
N MET A 462 -11.34 -12.47 7.86
CA MET A 462 -9.94 -12.06 7.69
C MET A 462 -9.35 -12.66 6.41
N ALA A 463 -9.46 -13.98 6.21
CA ALA A 463 -8.97 -14.66 5.00
C ALA A 463 -9.60 -14.11 3.72
N MET A 464 -10.92 -13.90 3.73
CA MET A 464 -11.66 -13.30 2.64
C MET A 464 -11.14 -11.91 2.26
N ILE A 465 -10.89 -11.03 3.25
CA ILE A 465 -10.36 -9.68 3.04
C ILE A 465 -8.94 -9.75 2.46
N VAL A 466 -8.06 -10.55 3.05
CA VAL A 466 -6.68 -10.70 2.57
C VAL A 466 -6.67 -11.19 1.13
N GLN A 467 -7.49 -12.20 0.82
CA GLN A 467 -7.54 -12.76 -0.52
C GLN A 467 -8.13 -11.79 -1.54
N ALA A 468 -9.21 -11.09 -1.20
CA ALA A 468 -9.80 -10.07 -2.08
C ALA A 468 -8.80 -8.94 -2.38
N SER A 469 -8.12 -8.44 -1.34
CA SER A 469 -7.09 -7.39 -1.46
C SER A 469 -5.91 -7.85 -2.32
N ARG A 470 -5.38 -9.05 -2.07
CA ARG A 470 -4.27 -9.65 -2.84
C ARG A 470 -4.61 -9.81 -4.31
N GLN A 471 -5.78 -10.37 -4.62
CA GLN A 471 -6.13 -10.65 -6.03
C GLN A 471 -6.38 -9.36 -6.81
N TYR A 472 -6.99 -8.34 -6.18
CA TYR A 472 -7.08 -7.02 -6.82
C TYR A 472 -5.71 -6.36 -6.97
N THR A 473 -4.82 -6.48 -5.97
CA THR A 473 -3.43 -5.99 -6.06
C THR A 473 -2.70 -6.63 -7.26
N ASN A 474 -2.81 -7.94 -7.46
CA ASN A 474 -2.24 -8.65 -8.62
C ASN A 474 -2.86 -8.19 -9.95
N ALA A 475 -4.19 -7.98 -9.99
CA ALA A 475 -4.84 -7.48 -11.20
C ALA A 475 -4.39 -6.07 -11.57
N VAL A 476 -4.21 -5.18 -10.58
CA VAL A 476 -3.72 -3.82 -10.81
C VAL A 476 -2.26 -3.81 -11.25
N ALA A 477 -1.42 -4.73 -10.75
CA ALA A 477 -0.04 -4.87 -11.21
C ALA A 477 0.03 -5.09 -12.72
N LYS A 478 -0.80 -6.00 -13.24
CA LYS A 478 -0.91 -6.28 -14.68
C LYS A 478 -1.41 -5.08 -15.49
N LEU A 479 -2.25 -4.22 -14.91
CA LEU A 479 -2.65 -2.96 -15.54
C LEU A 479 -1.47 -1.98 -15.61
N LEU A 480 -0.69 -1.87 -14.53
CA LEU A 480 0.48 -0.97 -14.45
C LEU A 480 1.60 -1.40 -15.38
N ASP A 481 1.81 -2.70 -15.59
CA ASP A 481 2.75 -3.23 -16.59
C ASP A 481 2.42 -2.71 -18.00
N ASN A 482 1.14 -2.43 -18.27
CA ASN A 482 0.64 -1.85 -19.52
C ASN A 482 0.49 -0.32 -19.48
N HIS A 483 1.09 0.36 -18.48
CA HIS A 483 0.96 1.79 -18.23
C HIS A 483 -0.49 2.29 -18.00
N GLN A 484 -1.35 1.40 -17.49
CA GLN A 484 -2.74 1.67 -17.10
C GLN A 484 -2.89 1.50 -15.57
N GLY A 485 -4.09 1.64 -15.00
CA GLY A 485 -4.32 1.20 -13.62
C GLY A 485 -3.96 2.20 -12.50
N GLN A 486 -3.64 3.47 -12.81
CA GLN A 486 -3.20 4.45 -11.81
C GLN A 486 -4.28 4.78 -10.76
N MET A 487 -5.53 4.83 -11.20
CA MET A 487 -6.68 5.03 -10.33
C MET A 487 -6.88 3.79 -9.45
N GLU A 488 -6.81 2.60 -10.04
CA GLU A 488 -6.97 1.31 -9.39
C GLU A 488 -5.88 1.07 -8.34
N ALA A 489 -4.63 1.48 -8.60
CA ALA A 489 -3.55 1.46 -7.62
C ALA A 489 -3.85 2.33 -6.39
N THR A 490 -4.54 3.46 -6.60
CA THR A 490 -4.96 4.33 -5.50
C THR A 490 -6.14 3.73 -4.74
N LEU A 491 -7.12 3.13 -5.44
CA LEU A 491 -8.26 2.43 -4.83
C LEU A 491 -7.79 1.28 -3.94
N ILE A 492 -6.91 0.39 -4.45
CA ILE A 492 -6.43 -0.75 -3.67
C ILE A 492 -5.55 -0.33 -2.51
N LYS A 493 -4.67 0.68 -2.68
CA LYS A 493 -3.88 1.19 -1.55
C LYS A 493 -4.78 1.76 -0.47
N PHE A 494 -5.80 2.54 -0.83
CA PHE A 494 -6.76 3.09 0.13
C PHE A 494 -7.51 1.98 0.87
N TYR A 495 -8.04 0.99 0.14
CA TYR A 495 -8.75 -0.14 0.74
C TYR A 495 -7.86 -0.95 1.67
N ALA A 496 -6.73 -1.45 1.15
CA ALA A 496 -5.80 -2.33 1.86
C ALA A 496 -5.26 -1.69 3.15
N SER A 497 -4.96 -0.38 3.11
CA SER A 497 -4.46 0.36 4.28
C SER A 497 -5.45 0.31 5.44
N LYS A 498 -6.74 0.53 5.16
CA LYS A 498 -7.77 0.62 6.19
C LYS A 498 -8.17 -0.76 6.71
N VAL A 499 -8.30 -1.76 5.83
CA VAL A 499 -8.67 -3.11 6.28
C VAL A 499 -7.53 -3.83 7.01
N ALA A 500 -6.26 -3.44 6.78
CA ALA A 500 -5.13 -3.99 7.51
C ALA A 500 -5.23 -3.71 9.02
N GLU A 501 -5.69 -2.52 9.42
CA GLU A 501 -5.94 -2.21 10.83
C GLU A 501 -7.01 -3.14 11.43
N TRP A 502 -8.08 -3.43 10.69
CA TRP A 502 -9.13 -4.34 11.14
C TRP A 502 -8.64 -5.80 11.25
N VAL A 503 -7.97 -6.32 10.22
CA VAL A 503 -7.47 -7.70 10.21
C VAL A 503 -6.47 -7.93 11.34
N THR A 504 -5.50 -7.03 11.52
CA THR A 504 -4.50 -7.13 12.59
C THR A 504 -5.11 -6.97 13.97
N ARG A 505 -6.10 -6.08 14.13
CA ARG A 505 -6.89 -5.94 15.36
C ARG A 505 -7.63 -7.22 15.71
N GLU A 506 -8.24 -7.90 14.74
CA GLU A 506 -8.96 -9.16 14.97
C GLU A 506 -8.01 -10.30 15.37
N ALA A 507 -6.83 -10.38 14.76
CA ALA A 507 -5.79 -11.31 15.20
C ALA A 507 -5.41 -11.08 16.66
N MET A 508 -5.20 -9.81 17.06
CA MET A 508 -4.95 -9.43 18.45
C MET A 508 -6.11 -9.83 19.38
N GLN A 509 -7.36 -9.58 18.94
CA GLN A 509 -8.56 -9.93 19.71
C GLN A 509 -8.69 -11.44 19.95
N ILE A 510 -8.34 -12.27 18.96
CA ILE A 510 -8.35 -13.74 19.07
C ILE A 510 -7.35 -14.20 20.15
N HIS A 511 -6.24 -13.49 20.31
CA HIS A 511 -5.26 -13.77 21.37
C HIS A 511 -5.72 -13.34 22.77
N GLY A 512 -6.71 -12.45 22.86
CA GLY A 512 -7.20 -11.91 24.13
C GLY A 512 -6.11 -11.08 24.83
N GLY A 513 -5.92 -11.29 26.14
CA GLY A 513 -4.90 -10.57 26.90
C GLY A 513 -3.47 -10.77 26.38
N MET A 514 -3.16 -11.95 25.83
CA MET A 514 -1.86 -12.25 25.23
C MET A 514 -1.62 -11.43 23.95
N GLY A 515 -2.68 -11.05 23.24
CA GLY A 515 -2.54 -10.19 22.07
C GLY A 515 -2.02 -8.80 22.39
N TYR A 516 -2.19 -8.34 23.63
CA TYR A 516 -1.68 -7.04 24.09
C TYR A 516 -0.23 -7.10 24.59
N ALA A 517 0.35 -8.29 24.73
CA ALA A 517 1.72 -8.46 25.16
C ALA A 517 2.69 -8.36 23.97
N GLU A 518 3.79 -7.64 24.15
CA GLU A 518 4.84 -7.45 23.12
C GLU A 518 5.57 -8.75 22.74
N GLU A 519 5.45 -9.81 23.55
CA GLU A 519 5.99 -11.15 23.25
C GLU A 519 5.22 -11.85 22.11
N TYR A 520 3.97 -11.45 21.86
CA TYR A 520 3.18 -11.98 20.75
C TYR A 520 3.22 -11.01 19.58
N ALA A 521 3.64 -11.51 18.40
CA ALA A 521 3.82 -10.71 17.19
C ALA A 521 2.57 -9.94 16.72
N VAL A 522 1.36 -10.35 17.11
CA VAL A 522 0.11 -9.67 16.75
C VAL A 522 -0.01 -8.26 17.33
N SER A 523 0.62 -7.97 18.48
CA SER A 523 0.68 -6.61 19.04
C SER A 523 1.45 -5.68 18.09
N ARG A 524 2.62 -6.15 17.62
CA ARG A 524 3.45 -5.46 16.61
C ARG A 524 2.69 -5.29 15.29
N TYR A 525 2.05 -6.34 14.77
CA TYR A 525 1.32 -6.25 13.49
C TYR A 525 0.23 -5.17 13.52
N PHE A 526 -0.47 -5.01 14.65
CA PHE A 526 -1.50 -3.98 14.81
C PHE A 526 -0.91 -2.56 14.75
N VAL A 527 0.17 -2.29 15.49
CA VAL A 527 0.81 -0.96 15.47
C VAL A 527 1.57 -0.68 14.17
N ASP A 528 2.09 -1.71 13.51
CA ASP A 528 2.69 -1.61 12.17
C ASP A 528 1.63 -1.27 11.12
N ALA A 529 0.46 -1.92 11.15
CA ALA A 529 -0.61 -1.68 10.19
C ALA A 529 -1.13 -0.24 10.19
N ARG A 530 -1.06 0.45 11.33
CA ARG A 530 -1.51 1.84 11.47
C ARG A 530 -0.80 2.80 10.52
N VAL A 531 0.44 2.50 10.11
CA VAL A 531 1.21 3.40 9.23
C VAL A 531 0.62 3.47 7.82
N PHE A 532 -0.06 2.43 7.34
CA PHE A 532 -0.51 2.32 5.94
C PHE A 532 -1.51 3.41 5.54
N SER A 533 -2.41 3.79 6.45
CA SER A 533 -3.39 4.87 6.21
C SER A 533 -2.78 6.28 6.29
N ILE A 534 -1.51 6.40 6.70
CA ILE A 534 -0.83 7.68 6.91
C ILE A 534 0.25 7.91 5.85
N PHE A 535 1.22 7.00 5.75
CA PHE A 535 2.38 7.18 4.88
C PHE A 535 2.03 6.97 3.40
N GLU A 536 2.92 7.43 2.52
CA GLU A 536 2.76 7.32 1.06
C GLU A 536 1.38 7.82 0.57
N GLY A 537 0.88 8.86 1.25
CA GLY A 537 -0.41 9.51 1.00
C GLY A 537 -1.45 9.15 2.07
N ALA A 538 -1.86 10.15 2.85
CA ALA A 538 -2.93 10.01 3.84
C ALA A 538 -4.25 9.61 3.17
N GLU A 539 -5.02 8.77 3.86
CA GLU A 539 -6.26 8.20 3.31
C GLU A 539 -7.29 9.25 2.90
N GLU A 540 -7.43 10.36 3.64
CA GLU A 540 -8.37 11.44 3.30
C GLU A 540 -7.96 12.13 2.00
N VAL A 541 -6.65 12.32 1.79
CA VAL A 541 -6.13 12.96 0.58
C VAL A 541 -6.37 12.07 -0.63
N MET A 542 -6.11 10.77 -0.50
CA MET A 542 -6.38 9.82 -1.57
C MET A 542 -7.88 9.72 -1.87
N ALA A 543 -8.72 9.57 -0.84
CA ALA A 543 -10.16 9.47 -0.99
C ALA A 543 -10.75 10.72 -1.65
N LEU A 544 -10.39 11.91 -1.18
CA LEU A 544 -11.02 13.16 -1.61
C LEU A 544 -10.35 13.77 -2.84
N ARG A 545 -9.02 13.94 -2.82
CA ARG A 545 -8.30 14.69 -3.85
C ARG A 545 -7.92 13.86 -5.07
N VAL A 546 -7.87 12.53 -4.92
CA VAL A 546 -7.53 11.63 -6.02
C VAL A 546 -8.76 10.85 -6.48
N ILE A 547 -9.31 9.99 -5.62
CA ILE A 547 -10.36 9.03 -5.99
C ILE A 547 -11.66 9.76 -6.32
N ALA A 548 -12.29 10.42 -5.34
CA ALA A 548 -13.58 11.08 -5.52
C ALA A 548 -13.50 12.18 -6.60
N LYS A 549 -12.41 12.96 -6.62
CA LYS A 549 -12.18 13.95 -7.67
C LYS A 549 -12.14 13.32 -9.05
N SER A 550 -11.35 12.26 -9.26
CA SER A 550 -11.24 11.59 -10.56
C SER A 550 -12.57 10.99 -11.01
N LEU A 551 -13.30 10.34 -10.11
CA LEU A 551 -14.64 9.80 -10.40
C LEU A 551 -15.63 10.90 -10.82
N MET A 552 -15.60 12.05 -10.15
CA MET A 552 -16.47 13.17 -10.51
C MET A 552 -16.04 13.86 -11.81
N ASP A 553 -14.74 14.01 -12.06
CA ASP A 553 -14.23 14.61 -13.30
C ASP A 553 -14.67 13.83 -14.55
N GLN A 554 -14.84 12.50 -14.46
CA GLN A 554 -15.37 11.67 -15.55
C GLN A 554 -16.82 11.99 -15.93
N HIS A 555 -17.55 12.70 -15.06
CA HIS A 555 -18.95 13.06 -15.22
C HIS A 555 -19.18 14.58 -15.23
N ALA A 556 -18.13 15.38 -15.11
CA ALA A 556 -18.22 16.83 -15.23
C ALA A 556 -18.46 17.20 -16.70
N SER A 557 -19.60 17.85 -16.95
CA SER A 557 -20.03 18.37 -18.25
C SER A 557 -19.90 19.89 -18.33
#